data_AF-A0A7W7QFH0-F1
#
_entry.id   AF-A0A7W7QFH0-F1
#
_cell.length_a   1.000
_cell.length_b   1.000
_cell.length_c   1.000
_cell.angle_alpha   90.00
_cell.angle_beta   90.00
_cell.angle_gamma   90.00
#
_symmetry.space_group_name_H-M   'P 1'
#
loop_
_entity.id
_entity.type
_entity.pdbx_description
1 polymer ?
#
loop_
_entity_poly.entity_id
_entity_poly.type
_entity_poly.pdbx_seq_one_letter_code
_entity_poly.pdbx_strand_id
1 'polypeptide(L)'
;MSEEDVPSFGVIRMRGGRYERHGLPLEAASELQRYEHLVIRVARALYMRQHPQRRRSPRGFTTSVILRLTAVQEGSVIPVLRRDEFLTQDALISPLYDYFDQARLAINQALGELESNNNLGGSFPVECIKDFAAFGRSLREDERIEFSNDGTNPVRFSHNTRRRLQEIAQLDLIDVETAIQGQVTGLRSDPRQFDFVVSPTGRKLLGSYQNAEVWDDLRAFQGFAERAPMVSLSVVAAQSLDGSIRSISNVLNVEPALPAEWADRIKYLADLEDGWLDGSGLAPSSVALDKTEEILLACVDENVPRPGIYPTESGGSLLEWPEVWKEVELEILNNGDVLARVISKIDDADRRERYQVSDLALPDWHTLTRLADALVANSSGEYRGWGDVVLFAACTAARIGEVSGCRVKDIDTDEWTWTVRRQTTPSPGGLADKGTKGKRARTVPLIEEVQELVQQRMADVDRDPEARLFVGPRGGRITTAVLRDATRWDDVVGKLGYEHLRRHDLRHTGLTWMADAGVPVHHLRKIAGHGSLTTTQQYLHPDRQSVTNAGDLLSRHLRAPRRANLRAVQ
;
A
#
# COMPACT_ATOMS: atom_id res chain seq x y z
N MET A 1 3.29 62.23 -42.91
CA MET A 1 3.00 60.80 -43.16
C MET A 1 1.54 60.61 -42.81
N SER A 2 0.74 60.02 -43.68
CA SER A 2 -0.61 59.60 -43.28
C SER A 2 -0.48 58.51 -42.22
N GLU A 3 -1.49 58.28 -41.38
CA GLU A 3 -1.51 57.14 -40.43
C GLU A 3 -1.31 55.77 -41.15
N GLU A 4 -1.48 55.72 -42.47
CA GLU A 4 -1.27 54.53 -43.31
C GLU A 4 0.21 54.27 -43.67
N ASP A 5 1.10 55.26 -43.58
CA ASP A 5 2.52 55.13 -43.99
C ASP A 5 3.44 54.55 -42.90
N VAL A 6 2.91 54.26 -41.71
CA VAL A 6 3.72 53.74 -40.59
C VAL A 6 3.92 52.24 -40.75
N PRO A 7 5.17 51.76 -40.88
CA PRO A 7 5.44 50.34 -41.07
C PRO A 7 4.99 49.54 -39.84
N SER A 8 4.39 48.37 -40.08
CA SER A 8 4.06 47.42 -39.01
C SER A 8 5.33 47.00 -38.27
N PHE A 9 5.23 46.77 -36.96
CA PHE A 9 6.33 46.24 -36.17
C PHE A 9 6.78 44.86 -36.66
N GLY A 10 5.86 44.08 -37.20
CA GLY A 10 6.08 42.78 -37.82
C GLY A 10 4.76 42.21 -38.35
N VAL A 11 4.80 41.10 -39.08
CA VAL A 11 3.59 40.47 -39.59
C VAL A 11 3.25 39.28 -38.70
N ILE A 12 2.14 39.39 -37.97
CA ILE A 12 1.55 38.33 -37.15
C ILE A 12 0.26 37.91 -37.83
N ARG A 13 0.08 36.61 -38.05
CA ARG A 13 -1.13 36.05 -38.65
C ARG A 13 -1.63 34.88 -37.80
N MET A 14 -2.84 34.97 -37.29
CA MET A 14 -3.48 33.91 -36.51
C MET A 14 -4.37 33.07 -37.42
N ARG A 15 -4.29 31.74 -37.31
CA ARG A 15 -4.94 30.78 -38.22
C ARG A 15 -5.53 29.59 -37.49
N GLY A 16 -6.53 28.96 -38.10
CA GLY A 16 -7.24 27.81 -37.54
C GLY A 16 -8.35 28.21 -36.59
N GLY A 17 -9.33 27.31 -36.43
CA GLY A 17 -10.44 27.46 -35.49
C GLY A 17 -11.11 28.83 -35.54
N ARG A 18 -10.98 29.58 -34.44
CA ARG A 18 -11.64 30.88 -34.27
C ARG A 18 -11.08 31.98 -35.18
N TYR A 19 -9.87 31.81 -35.72
CA TYR A 19 -9.21 32.81 -36.55
C TYR A 19 -9.59 32.72 -38.04
N GLU A 20 -10.47 31.80 -38.42
CA GLU A 20 -11.02 31.69 -39.78
C GLU A 20 -12.18 32.66 -40.05
N ARG A 21 -12.66 33.37 -39.01
CA ARG A 21 -13.67 34.43 -39.15
C ARG A 21 -13.00 35.80 -39.06
N HIS A 22 -13.57 36.78 -39.75
CA HIS A 22 -13.10 38.17 -39.64
C HIS A 22 -13.23 38.69 -38.20
N GLY A 23 -12.18 39.38 -37.74
CA GLY A 23 -12.09 39.95 -36.39
C GLY A 23 -11.26 39.12 -35.42
N LEU A 24 -10.56 39.80 -34.50
CA LEU A 24 -9.75 39.16 -33.46
C LEU A 24 -10.65 38.79 -32.26
N PRO A 25 -10.74 37.50 -31.86
CA PRO A 25 -11.42 37.14 -30.62
C PRO A 25 -10.80 37.87 -29.43
N LEU A 26 -11.64 38.47 -28.56
CA LEU A 26 -11.14 39.27 -27.44
C LEU A 26 -10.21 38.48 -26.51
N GLU A 27 -10.50 37.20 -26.28
CA GLU A 27 -9.65 36.29 -25.51
C GLU A 27 -8.24 36.13 -26.12
N ALA A 28 -8.14 36.18 -27.45
CA ALA A 28 -6.88 36.06 -28.19
C ALA A 28 -6.05 37.35 -28.16
N ALA A 29 -6.63 38.50 -27.77
CA ALA A 29 -5.87 39.73 -27.56
C ALA A 29 -4.82 39.59 -26.43
N SER A 30 -5.05 38.66 -25.49
CA SER A 30 -4.08 38.32 -24.44
C SER A 30 -2.76 37.78 -25.01
N GLU A 31 -2.77 37.19 -26.20
CA GLU A 31 -1.53 36.75 -26.87
C GLU A 31 -0.73 37.92 -27.42
N LEU A 32 -1.38 38.98 -27.89
CA LEU A 32 -0.69 40.20 -28.32
C LEU A 32 0.00 40.89 -27.13
N GLN A 33 -0.65 40.89 -25.95
CA GLN A 33 -0.05 41.41 -24.72
C GLN A 33 1.15 40.56 -24.27
N ARG A 34 1.03 39.22 -24.32
CA ARG A 34 2.15 38.31 -24.01
C ARG A 34 3.32 38.51 -24.98
N TYR A 35 3.03 38.75 -26.25
CA TYR A 35 4.04 39.04 -27.28
C TYR A 35 4.77 40.36 -26.99
N GLU A 36 4.04 41.44 -26.70
CA GLU A 36 4.64 42.73 -26.31
C GLU A 36 5.55 42.57 -25.08
N HIS A 37 5.08 41.88 -24.04
CA HIS A 37 5.87 41.62 -22.85
C HIS A 37 7.14 40.81 -23.15
N LEU A 38 7.04 39.77 -23.98
CA LEU A 38 8.19 38.97 -24.42
C LEU A 38 9.22 39.82 -25.19
N VAL A 39 8.76 40.63 -26.13
CA VAL A 39 9.60 41.55 -26.90
C VAL A 39 10.35 42.52 -25.97
N ILE A 40 9.67 43.10 -24.97
CA ILE A 40 10.31 43.99 -23.99
C ILE A 40 11.37 43.24 -23.17
N ARG A 41 11.07 42.03 -22.71
CA ARG A 41 12.00 41.22 -21.90
C ARG A 41 13.24 40.82 -22.69
N VAL A 42 13.06 40.36 -23.93
CA VAL A 42 14.16 39.98 -24.83
C VAL A 42 15.00 41.21 -25.21
N ALA A 43 14.36 42.34 -25.55
CA ALA A 43 15.07 43.58 -25.85
C ALA A 43 15.95 44.03 -24.68
N ARG A 44 15.42 43.94 -23.45
CA ARG A 44 16.16 44.26 -22.22
C ARG A 44 17.34 43.32 -22.03
N ALA A 45 17.16 42.02 -22.23
CA ALA A 45 18.24 41.04 -22.11
C ALA A 45 19.36 41.29 -23.13
N LEU A 46 19.00 41.54 -24.40
CA LEU A 46 19.96 41.89 -25.45
C LEU A 46 20.73 43.18 -25.14
N TYR A 47 20.03 44.20 -24.65
CA TYR A 47 20.67 45.43 -24.17
C TYR A 47 21.69 45.16 -23.06
N MET A 48 21.30 44.41 -22.01
CA MET A 48 22.19 44.14 -20.89
C MET A 48 23.42 43.32 -21.31
N ARG A 49 23.28 42.41 -22.29
CA ARG A 49 24.40 41.65 -22.85
C ARG A 49 25.41 42.53 -23.61
N GLN A 50 24.93 43.54 -24.34
CA GLN A 50 25.80 44.48 -25.07
C GLN A 50 26.39 45.58 -24.17
N HIS A 51 25.86 45.77 -22.95
CA HIS A 51 26.32 46.77 -21.98
C HIS A 51 26.67 46.14 -20.62
N PRO A 52 27.64 45.21 -20.53
CA PRO A 52 27.93 44.43 -19.33
C PRO A 52 28.36 45.28 -18.11
N GLN A 53 28.89 46.47 -18.34
CA GLN A 53 29.25 47.45 -17.32
C GLN A 53 28.05 48.09 -16.61
N ARG A 54 26.83 47.95 -17.15
CA ARG A 54 25.61 48.50 -16.54
C ARG A 54 24.95 47.48 -15.62
N ARG A 55 24.54 47.91 -14.43
CA ARG A 55 23.78 47.07 -13.47
C ARG A 55 22.28 47.02 -13.75
N ARG A 56 21.74 47.95 -14.55
CA ARG A 56 20.32 48.04 -14.92
C ARG A 56 20.14 48.65 -16.30
N SER A 57 19.00 48.37 -16.94
CA SER A 57 18.57 49.05 -18.15
C SER A 57 18.27 50.53 -17.87
N PRO A 58 18.27 51.40 -18.90
CA PRO A 58 17.85 52.80 -18.79
C PRO A 58 16.49 52.95 -18.09
N ARG A 59 16.30 54.08 -17.40
CA ARG A 59 14.96 54.46 -16.92
C ARG A 59 14.03 54.61 -18.13
N GLY A 60 12.81 54.10 -18.01
CA GLY A 60 11.83 54.14 -19.10
C GLY A 60 12.00 53.07 -20.19
N PHE A 61 12.97 52.16 -20.07
CA PHE A 61 13.20 51.12 -21.10
C PHE A 61 11.99 50.21 -21.34
N THR A 62 11.23 49.88 -20.31
CA THR A 62 10.03 49.03 -20.45
C THR A 62 8.80 49.81 -20.93
N THR A 63 8.84 51.14 -20.85
CA THR A 63 7.75 52.03 -21.28
C THR A 63 8.04 52.70 -22.62
N SER A 64 9.22 52.45 -23.21
CA SER A 64 9.65 53.08 -24.47
C SER A 64 9.09 52.41 -25.72
N VAL A 65 8.42 51.26 -25.58
CA VAL A 65 7.66 50.62 -26.66
C VAL A 65 6.30 50.23 -26.13
N ILE A 66 5.29 50.75 -26.84
CA ILE A 66 3.90 50.37 -26.70
C ILE A 66 3.45 49.91 -28.09
N LEU A 67 3.00 48.66 -28.20
CA LEU A 67 2.43 48.11 -29.43
C LEU A 67 0.92 48.36 -29.45
N ARG A 68 0.47 49.16 -30.40
CA ARG A 68 -0.94 49.47 -30.61
C ARG A 68 -1.53 48.57 -31.71
N LEU A 69 -2.61 47.89 -31.40
CA LEU A 69 -3.44 47.21 -32.41
C LEU A 69 -4.24 48.26 -33.17
N THR A 70 -3.84 48.54 -34.40
CA THR A 70 -4.42 49.63 -35.22
C THR A 70 -5.46 49.15 -36.23
N ALA A 71 -5.42 47.87 -36.61
CA ALA A 71 -6.39 47.24 -37.50
C ALA A 71 -6.35 45.72 -37.34
N VAL A 72 -7.42 45.07 -37.78
CA VAL A 72 -7.47 43.62 -38.01
C VAL A 72 -7.86 43.40 -39.48
N GLN A 73 -6.94 42.92 -40.30
CA GLN A 73 -7.17 42.75 -41.74
C GLN A 73 -8.03 41.51 -42.06
N GLU A 74 -8.65 41.51 -43.24
CA GLU A 74 -9.49 40.41 -43.74
C GLU A 74 -8.69 39.15 -44.12
N GLY A 75 -9.34 37.99 -44.00
CA GLY A 75 -8.74 36.67 -44.14
C GLY A 75 -8.51 36.00 -42.78
N SER A 76 -7.50 35.13 -42.69
CA SER A 76 -6.95 34.72 -41.40
C SER A 76 -6.63 35.96 -40.57
N VAL A 77 -6.98 36.00 -39.29
CA VAL A 77 -6.86 37.20 -38.45
C VAL A 77 -5.42 37.75 -38.44
N ILE A 78 -5.20 38.92 -39.07
CA ILE A 78 -3.90 39.62 -39.10
C ILE A 78 -4.00 40.91 -38.27
N PRO A 79 -3.54 40.90 -36.99
CA PRO A 79 -3.42 42.11 -36.20
C PRO A 79 -2.28 43.00 -36.72
N VAL A 80 -2.59 44.27 -36.98
CA VAL A 80 -1.58 45.28 -37.38
C VAL A 80 -1.06 45.99 -36.13
N LEU A 81 0.11 45.57 -35.66
CA LEU A 81 0.78 46.15 -34.50
C LEU A 81 1.74 47.27 -34.92
N ARG A 82 1.51 48.48 -34.44
CA ARG A 82 2.38 49.64 -34.69
C ARG A 82 2.95 50.17 -33.38
N ARG A 83 4.16 50.74 -33.45
CA ARG A 83 4.77 51.44 -32.31
C ARG A 83 4.05 52.76 -32.09
N ASP A 84 3.95 53.18 -30.84
CA ASP A 84 3.41 54.49 -30.48
C ASP A 84 4.36 55.63 -30.91
N GLU A 85 3.91 56.47 -31.84
CA GLU A 85 4.70 57.57 -32.43
C GLU A 85 5.01 58.71 -31.46
N PHE A 86 4.23 58.91 -30.38
CA PHE A 86 4.54 59.97 -29.42
C PHE A 86 5.85 59.70 -28.67
N LEU A 87 6.29 58.44 -28.62
CA LEU A 87 7.57 58.03 -28.03
C LEU A 87 8.73 58.08 -29.03
N THR A 88 8.45 58.12 -30.35
CA THR A 88 9.48 58.03 -31.41
C THR A 88 10.23 59.34 -31.66
N GLN A 89 9.69 60.47 -31.20
CA GLN A 89 10.31 61.79 -31.36
C GLN A 89 11.31 62.14 -30.24
N ASP A 90 11.44 61.30 -29.21
CA ASP A 90 12.42 61.50 -28.13
C ASP A 90 13.80 60.96 -28.55
N ALA A 91 14.77 61.86 -28.72
CA ALA A 91 16.14 61.53 -29.13
C ALA A 91 16.87 60.59 -28.13
N LEU A 92 16.42 60.50 -26.87
CA LEU A 92 16.96 59.59 -25.88
C LEU A 92 16.41 58.15 -26.03
N ILE A 93 15.24 58.02 -26.63
CA ILE A 93 14.53 56.74 -26.81
C ILE A 93 14.87 56.10 -28.16
N SER A 94 15.16 56.91 -29.18
CA SER A 94 15.43 56.46 -30.54
C SER A 94 16.44 55.29 -30.66
N PRO A 95 17.59 55.28 -29.94
CA PRO A 95 18.54 54.17 -29.98
C PRO A 95 18.04 52.86 -29.33
N LEU A 96 16.96 52.91 -28.55
CA LEU A 96 16.35 51.72 -27.96
C LEU A 96 15.50 50.94 -28.96
N TYR A 97 15.03 51.57 -30.05
CA TYR A 97 14.22 50.91 -31.08
C TYR A 97 14.92 49.72 -31.74
N ASP A 98 16.23 49.83 -31.96
CA ASP A 98 17.05 48.76 -32.52
C ASP A 98 16.97 47.48 -31.67
N TYR A 99 16.87 47.62 -30.34
CA TYR A 99 16.77 46.46 -29.45
C TYR A 99 15.41 45.75 -29.53
N PHE A 100 14.33 46.48 -29.83
CA PHE A 100 13.02 45.87 -30.02
C PHE A 100 12.91 45.16 -31.36
N ASP A 101 13.53 45.69 -32.41
CA ASP A 101 13.66 44.99 -33.70
C ASP A 101 14.56 43.75 -33.57
N GLN A 102 15.71 43.88 -32.90
CA GLN A 102 16.58 42.74 -32.59
C GLN A 102 15.84 41.68 -31.76
N ALA A 103 15.02 42.08 -30.79
CA ALA A 103 14.22 41.17 -29.99
C ALA A 103 13.21 40.40 -30.83
N ARG A 104 12.48 41.10 -31.71
CA ARG A 104 11.55 40.47 -32.66
C ARG A 104 12.26 39.46 -33.55
N LEU A 105 13.42 39.82 -34.11
CA LEU A 105 14.22 38.92 -34.94
C LEU A 105 14.70 37.69 -34.16
N ALA A 106 15.18 37.89 -32.93
CA ALA A 106 15.62 36.79 -32.06
C ALA A 106 14.48 35.83 -31.70
N ILE A 107 13.27 36.34 -31.43
CA ILE A 107 12.07 35.53 -31.20
C ILE A 107 11.74 34.72 -32.45
N ASN A 108 11.69 35.36 -33.63
CA ASN A 108 11.38 34.68 -34.89
C ASN A 108 12.41 33.60 -35.23
N GLN A 109 13.71 33.85 -35.00
CA GLN A 109 14.76 32.87 -35.19
C GLN A 109 14.57 31.67 -34.23
N ALA A 110 14.35 31.93 -32.95
CA ALA A 110 14.15 30.89 -31.95
C ALA A 110 12.92 30.02 -32.25
N LEU A 111 11.85 30.61 -32.79
CA LEU A 111 10.68 29.87 -33.28
C LEU A 111 11.04 28.93 -34.43
N GLY A 112 11.80 29.41 -35.42
CA GLY A 112 12.23 28.59 -36.54
C GLY A 112 13.12 27.41 -36.11
N GLU A 113 14.00 27.64 -35.13
CA GLU A 113 14.86 26.61 -34.55
C GLU A 113 14.08 25.59 -33.71
N LEU A 114 13.06 26.02 -32.97
CA LEU A 114 12.15 25.13 -32.25
C LEU A 114 11.33 24.24 -33.19
N GLU A 115 10.84 24.82 -34.29
CA GLU A 115 10.07 24.10 -35.30
C GLU A 115 10.95 23.03 -35.97
N SER A 116 12.18 23.37 -36.33
CA SER A 116 13.09 22.53 -37.12
C SER A 116 13.91 21.54 -36.30
N ASN A 117 14.48 21.97 -35.17
CA ASN A 117 15.55 21.26 -34.45
C ASN A 117 15.23 20.96 -32.98
N ASN A 118 14.02 21.31 -32.52
CA ASN A 118 13.58 21.11 -31.13
C ASN A 118 14.52 21.76 -30.09
N ASN A 119 15.09 22.93 -30.40
CA ASN A 119 15.94 23.71 -29.49
C ASN A 119 15.71 25.22 -29.71
N LEU A 120 16.24 26.06 -28.80
CA LEU A 120 16.09 27.53 -28.83
C LEU A 120 17.31 28.28 -29.44
N GLY A 121 18.25 27.53 -30.02
CA GLY A 121 19.56 28.01 -30.49
C GLY A 121 20.33 28.87 -29.49
N GLY A 122 21.44 29.46 -29.97
CA GLY A 122 22.38 30.21 -29.13
C GLY A 122 22.09 31.71 -29.02
N SER A 123 21.27 32.27 -29.92
CA SER A 123 21.00 33.71 -29.97
C SER A 123 19.90 34.15 -29.02
N PHE A 124 18.98 33.26 -28.64
CA PHE A 124 17.87 33.58 -27.73
C PHE A 124 18.34 33.72 -26.27
N PRO A 125 17.90 34.76 -25.52
CA PRO A 125 18.26 34.88 -24.11
C PRO A 125 17.61 33.82 -23.21
N VAL A 126 18.42 32.93 -22.64
CA VAL A 126 17.96 31.82 -21.78
C VAL A 126 17.14 32.30 -20.57
N GLU A 127 17.44 33.48 -20.05
CA GLU A 127 16.72 34.14 -18.97
C GLU A 127 15.28 34.55 -19.34
N CYS A 128 14.96 34.61 -20.64
CA CYS A 128 13.63 34.96 -21.17
C CYS A 128 12.79 33.73 -21.54
N ILE A 129 13.31 32.51 -21.37
CA ILE A 129 12.61 31.27 -21.76
C ILE A 129 11.26 31.15 -21.03
N LYS A 130 11.18 31.57 -19.76
CA LYS A 130 9.94 31.52 -18.99
C LYS A 130 8.87 32.46 -19.55
N ASP A 131 9.27 33.66 -19.96
CA ASP A 131 8.38 34.62 -20.61
C ASP A 131 7.93 34.10 -21.98
N PHE A 132 8.80 33.37 -22.68
CA PHE A 132 8.52 32.79 -23.98
C PHE A 132 7.50 31.63 -23.87
N ALA A 133 7.65 30.74 -22.90
CA ALA A 133 6.69 29.67 -22.65
C ALA A 133 5.31 30.16 -22.15
N ALA A 134 5.23 31.43 -21.73
CA ALA A 134 3.95 32.07 -21.46
C ALA A 134 3.15 32.37 -22.75
N PHE A 135 3.73 32.24 -23.94
CA PHE A 135 3.10 32.53 -25.23
C PHE A 135 2.26 31.35 -25.78
N GLY A 136 1.10 31.65 -26.36
CA GLY A 136 0.12 30.70 -26.92
C GLY A 136 -0.68 29.89 -25.90
N ARG A 137 -0.89 30.41 -24.67
CA ARG A 137 -1.75 29.75 -23.67
C ARG A 137 -3.20 29.67 -24.14
N SER A 138 -3.65 30.64 -24.94
CA SER A 138 -5.02 30.73 -25.42
C SER A 138 -5.28 29.96 -26.73
N LEU A 139 -4.24 29.35 -27.32
CA LEU A 139 -4.36 28.61 -28.58
C LEU A 139 -5.04 27.27 -28.35
N ARG A 140 -6.05 26.98 -29.17
CA ARG A 140 -6.67 25.66 -29.29
C ARG A 140 -5.83 24.74 -30.16
N GLU A 141 -6.16 23.45 -30.15
CA GLU A 141 -5.37 22.40 -30.81
C GLU A 141 -5.18 22.62 -32.32
N ASP A 142 -6.21 23.16 -32.98
CA ASP A 142 -6.21 23.48 -34.41
C ASP A 142 -5.75 24.91 -34.74
N GLU A 143 -5.42 25.71 -33.72
CA GLU A 143 -5.01 27.10 -33.84
C GLU A 143 -3.49 27.25 -33.89
N ARG A 144 -3.01 28.23 -34.66
CA ARG A 144 -1.59 28.59 -34.74
C ARG A 144 -1.39 30.09 -34.98
N ILE A 145 -0.21 30.57 -34.62
CA ILE A 145 0.24 31.93 -34.90
C ILE A 145 1.44 31.85 -35.83
N GLU A 146 1.38 32.55 -36.95
CA GLU A 146 2.43 32.68 -37.95
C GLU A 146 3.12 34.03 -37.76
N PHE A 147 4.44 34.01 -37.63
CA PHE A 147 5.27 35.21 -37.51
C PHE A 147 6.16 35.36 -38.73
N SER A 148 6.27 36.58 -39.26
CA SER A 148 7.22 36.92 -40.31
C SER A 148 7.68 38.36 -40.19
N ASN A 149 8.81 38.67 -40.81
CA ASN A 149 9.35 40.04 -40.81
C ASN A 149 8.58 40.93 -41.79
N ASP A 150 8.31 40.42 -42.98
CA ASP A 150 7.76 41.14 -44.13
C ASP A 150 6.57 40.41 -44.79
N GLY A 151 6.06 39.35 -44.15
CA GLY A 151 5.00 38.51 -44.70
C GLY A 151 5.49 37.27 -45.46
N THR A 152 6.79 37.15 -45.72
CA THR A 152 7.41 35.99 -46.38
C THR A 152 7.97 34.99 -45.37
N ASN A 153 8.02 33.69 -45.75
CA ASN A 153 8.56 32.59 -44.95
C ASN A 153 8.15 32.59 -43.46
N PRO A 154 6.85 32.48 -43.14
CA PRO A 154 6.41 32.57 -41.77
C PRO A 154 6.85 31.37 -40.93
N VAL A 155 7.38 31.65 -39.73
CA VAL A 155 7.61 30.64 -38.69
C VAL A 155 6.32 30.40 -37.91
N ARG A 156 6.05 29.14 -37.54
CA ARG A 156 4.77 28.75 -36.94
C ARG A 156 4.91 28.48 -35.46
N PHE A 157 3.99 29.06 -34.69
CA PHE A 157 3.79 28.72 -33.28
C PHE A 157 2.46 28.00 -33.11
N SER A 158 2.54 26.69 -32.84
CA SER A 158 1.40 25.79 -32.65
C SER A 158 1.38 25.20 -31.24
N HIS A 159 0.33 24.45 -30.91
CA HIS A 159 0.25 23.67 -29.67
C HIS A 159 1.48 22.75 -29.47
N ASN A 160 1.98 22.12 -30.54
CA ASN A 160 3.19 21.28 -30.48
C ASN A 160 4.45 22.12 -30.18
N THR A 161 4.58 23.29 -30.82
CA THR A 161 5.71 24.21 -30.59
C THR A 161 5.72 24.70 -29.14
N ARG A 162 4.55 25.02 -28.60
CA ARG A 162 4.34 25.40 -27.21
C ARG A 162 4.76 24.30 -26.24
N ARG A 163 4.33 23.05 -26.49
CA ARG A 163 4.71 21.90 -25.66
C ARG A 163 6.22 21.73 -25.59
N ARG A 164 6.91 21.76 -26.73
CA ARG A 164 8.38 21.70 -26.81
C ARG A 164 9.05 22.83 -26.03
N LEU A 165 8.51 24.04 -26.13
CA LEU A 165 9.02 25.19 -25.40
C LEU A 165 8.79 25.07 -23.89
N GLN A 166 7.68 24.50 -23.43
CA GLN A 166 7.45 24.20 -22.01
C GLN A 166 8.43 23.15 -21.48
N GLU A 167 8.69 22.10 -22.27
CA GLU A 167 9.69 21.06 -21.96
C GLU A 167 11.10 21.69 -21.80
N ILE A 168 11.49 22.60 -22.70
CA ILE A 168 12.77 23.34 -22.60
C ILE A 168 12.79 24.30 -21.40
N ALA A 169 11.65 24.94 -21.09
CA ALA A 169 11.53 25.92 -20.02
C ALA A 169 11.50 25.32 -18.61
N GLN A 170 11.38 23.99 -18.48
CA GLN A 170 11.19 23.29 -17.20
C GLN A 170 10.08 23.93 -16.34
N LEU A 171 9.07 24.53 -16.99
CA LEU A 171 8.10 25.43 -16.36
C LEU A 171 6.89 24.72 -15.75
N ASP A 172 6.97 23.41 -15.57
CA ASP A 172 5.82 22.60 -15.18
C ASP A 172 5.63 22.52 -13.66
N LEU A 173 6.40 23.25 -12.85
CA LEU A 173 6.31 23.19 -11.39
C LEU A 173 5.38 24.27 -10.82
N ILE A 174 4.30 23.85 -10.18
CA ILE A 174 3.44 24.67 -9.33
C ILE A 174 3.78 24.38 -7.86
N ASP A 175 3.85 25.43 -7.03
CA ASP A 175 3.92 25.23 -5.58
C ASP A 175 2.53 24.84 -5.07
N VAL A 176 2.45 23.70 -4.41
CA VAL A 176 1.22 23.17 -3.80
C VAL A 176 1.46 22.87 -2.34
N GLU A 177 0.47 23.18 -1.50
CA GLU A 177 0.41 22.66 -0.14
C GLU A 177 -0.20 21.26 -0.18
N THR A 178 0.53 20.28 0.33
CA THR A 178 0.09 18.89 0.32
C THR A 178 0.74 18.10 1.45
N ALA A 179 0.14 16.96 1.79
CA ALA A 179 0.73 15.99 2.71
C ALA A 179 1.49 14.92 1.91
N ILE A 180 2.70 14.58 2.36
CA ILE A 180 3.49 13.48 1.81
C ILE A 180 3.95 12.55 2.93
N GLN A 181 3.91 11.24 2.66
CA GLN A 181 4.33 10.22 3.62
C GLN A 181 5.64 9.56 3.16
N GLY A 182 6.51 9.26 4.11
CA GLY A 182 7.83 8.71 3.81
C GLY A 182 8.79 8.73 4.97
N GLN A 183 10.08 8.58 4.68
CA GLN A 183 11.15 8.47 5.68
C GLN A 183 12.16 9.60 5.55
N VAL A 184 12.55 10.20 6.68
CA VAL A 184 13.65 11.18 6.75
C VAL A 184 14.97 10.42 6.91
N THR A 185 15.76 10.37 5.83
CA THR A 185 17.00 9.57 5.76
C THR A 185 18.27 10.39 5.93
N GLY A 186 18.17 11.71 5.89
CA GLY A 186 19.32 12.62 6.06
C GLY A 186 18.86 14.01 6.43
N LEU A 187 19.63 14.72 7.24
CA LEU A 187 19.28 16.04 7.76
C LEU A 187 20.56 16.90 7.87
N ARG A 188 20.53 18.13 7.34
CA ARG A 188 21.67 19.04 7.21
C ARG A 188 21.29 20.43 7.69
N SER A 189 22.09 21.01 8.58
CA SER A 189 21.83 22.34 9.17
C SER A 189 22.30 23.51 8.31
N ASP A 190 23.27 23.27 7.41
CA ASP A 190 23.79 24.26 6.47
C ASP A 190 24.27 23.59 5.17
N PRO A 191 23.60 23.81 4.02
CA PRO A 191 22.32 24.49 3.90
C PRO A 191 21.21 23.70 4.63
N ARG A 192 20.17 24.40 5.14
CA ARG A 192 19.01 23.81 5.84
C ARG A 192 18.21 22.90 4.91
N GLN A 193 18.58 21.63 4.87
CA GLN A 193 18.04 20.64 3.94
C GLN A 193 17.90 19.26 4.58
N PHE A 194 17.06 18.41 3.98
CA PHE A 194 16.90 17.02 4.38
C PHE A 194 16.65 16.12 3.16
N ASP A 195 16.97 14.83 3.30
CA ASP A 195 16.72 13.80 2.30
C ASP A 195 15.50 12.97 2.73
N PHE A 196 14.50 12.90 1.84
CA PHE A 196 13.23 12.23 2.10
C PHE A 196 12.96 11.11 1.10
N VAL A 197 12.52 9.95 1.56
CA VAL A 197 12.15 8.82 0.71
C VAL A 197 10.64 8.65 0.74
N VAL A 198 9.97 8.89 -0.38
CA VAL A 198 8.50 8.88 -0.49
C VAL A 198 7.96 7.45 -0.55
N SER A 199 6.99 7.12 0.31
CA SER A 199 6.27 5.84 0.28
C SER A 199 5.05 5.89 -0.66
N PRO A 200 4.66 4.81 -1.35
CA PRO A 200 5.36 3.51 -1.48
C PRO A 200 6.42 3.52 -2.60
N THR A 201 6.58 4.63 -3.32
CA THR A 201 7.39 4.70 -4.55
C THR A 201 8.89 4.50 -4.35
N GLY A 202 9.39 4.70 -3.12
CA GLY A 202 10.82 4.71 -2.81
C GLY A 202 11.58 5.90 -3.40
N ARG A 203 10.88 6.87 -3.99
CA ARG A 203 11.50 7.99 -4.69
C ARG A 203 12.14 8.95 -3.69
N LYS A 204 13.40 9.30 -3.93
CA LYS A 204 14.14 10.27 -3.12
C LYS A 204 13.77 11.70 -3.53
N LEU A 205 13.46 12.54 -2.55
CA LEU A 205 13.23 13.97 -2.69
C LEU A 205 14.23 14.72 -1.81
N LEU A 206 14.73 15.83 -2.34
CA LEU A 206 15.45 16.83 -1.56
C LEU A 206 14.44 17.83 -1.01
N GLY A 207 14.51 18.07 0.30
CA GLY A 207 13.68 19.04 0.98
C GLY A 207 14.47 20.16 1.65
N SER A 208 13.84 21.32 1.78
CA SER A 208 14.34 22.45 2.56
C SER A 208 13.38 22.76 3.71
N TYR A 209 13.91 23.35 4.79
CA TYR A 209 13.11 23.78 5.94
C TYR A 209 13.60 25.14 6.45
N GLN A 210 12.69 25.93 7.02
CA GLN A 210 13.00 27.31 7.40
C GLN A 210 13.32 27.50 8.88
N ASN A 211 12.66 26.78 9.79
CA ASN A 211 12.69 27.08 11.23
C ASN A 211 13.42 26.00 12.06
N ALA A 212 13.89 26.38 13.26
CA ALA A 212 14.61 25.48 14.17
C ALA A 212 13.70 24.43 14.83
N GLU A 213 12.41 24.75 15.04
CA GLU A 213 11.43 23.80 15.59
C GLU A 213 11.24 22.60 14.65
N VAL A 214 11.03 22.87 13.35
CA VAL A 214 10.97 21.85 12.30
C VAL A 214 12.22 20.98 12.25
N TRP A 215 13.39 21.53 12.57
CA TRP A 215 14.62 20.75 12.65
C TRP A 215 14.54 19.71 13.78
N ASP A 216 14.11 20.11 14.97
CA ASP A 216 13.99 19.21 16.11
C ASP A 216 12.94 18.13 15.84
N ASP A 217 11.82 18.48 15.21
CA ASP A 217 10.78 17.54 14.79
C ASP A 217 11.30 16.54 13.75
N LEU A 218 11.91 17.01 12.66
CA LEU A 218 12.49 16.14 11.63
C LEU A 218 13.59 15.24 12.23
N ARG A 219 14.37 15.76 13.18
CA ARG A 219 15.42 15.01 13.87
C ARG A 219 14.84 13.92 14.78
N ALA A 220 13.68 14.13 15.40
CA ALA A 220 13.00 13.09 16.18
C ALA A 220 12.58 11.88 15.33
N PHE A 221 12.32 12.11 14.03
CA PHE A 221 12.01 11.06 13.04
C PHE A 221 13.22 10.68 12.16
N GLN A 222 14.41 11.19 12.46
CA GLN A 222 15.64 10.79 11.79
C GLN A 222 16.14 9.48 12.41
N GLY A 223 16.20 8.41 11.61
CA GLY A 223 16.70 7.12 12.10
C GLY A 223 18.20 7.17 12.47
N PHE A 224 18.57 6.55 13.59
CA PHE A 224 19.96 6.18 13.87
C PHE A 224 20.30 4.96 13.02
N ALA A 225 20.79 5.20 11.80
CA ALA A 225 21.50 4.25 10.94
C ALA A 225 21.03 2.77 11.01
N GLU A 226 19.78 2.50 10.61
CA GLU A 226 19.39 1.28 9.86
C GLU A 226 17.92 1.34 9.39
N ARG A 227 17.03 2.10 10.04
CA ARG A 227 15.67 2.40 9.53
C ARG A 227 15.07 3.66 10.15
N ALA A 228 14.64 4.63 9.33
CA ALA A 228 13.94 5.82 9.80
C ALA A 228 12.43 5.53 9.92
N PRO A 229 11.73 6.01 10.97
CA PRO A 229 10.27 5.87 11.08
C PRO A 229 9.51 6.53 9.92
N MET A 230 8.32 6.02 9.60
CA MET A 230 7.41 6.68 8.65
C MET A 230 6.81 7.96 9.29
N VAL A 231 6.91 9.05 8.55
CA VAL A 231 6.43 10.38 8.96
C VAL A 231 5.54 10.97 7.86
N SER A 232 4.50 11.68 8.30
CA SER A 232 3.64 12.49 7.44
C SER A 232 4.09 13.94 7.52
N LEU A 233 4.49 14.51 6.39
CA LEU A 233 4.92 15.90 6.28
C LEU A 233 3.84 16.70 5.57
N SER A 234 3.31 17.73 6.22
CA SER A 234 2.59 18.79 5.51
C SER A 234 3.63 19.75 4.94
N VAL A 235 3.62 19.95 3.63
CA VAL A 235 4.71 20.64 2.92
C VAL A 235 4.19 21.61 1.88
N VAL A 236 5.01 22.62 1.58
CA VAL A 236 4.96 23.32 0.29
C VAL A 236 5.89 22.58 -0.66
N ALA A 237 5.33 21.99 -1.72
CA ALA A 237 6.04 21.15 -2.66
C ALA A 237 5.97 21.71 -4.08
N ALA A 238 7.07 21.61 -4.82
CA ALA A 238 7.09 21.92 -6.25
C ALA A 238 6.57 20.71 -7.03
N GLN A 239 5.36 20.81 -7.57
CA GLN A 239 4.64 19.73 -8.26
C GLN A 239 4.57 19.96 -9.76
N SER A 240 4.93 18.94 -10.54
CA SER A 240 4.79 18.92 -12.00
C SER A 240 3.31 18.93 -12.44
N LEU A 241 3.00 19.41 -13.65
CA LEU A 241 1.63 19.38 -14.20
C LEU A 241 0.99 17.98 -14.28
N ASP A 242 1.81 16.92 -14.25
CA ASP A 242 1.38 15.52 -14.15
C ASP A 242 1.05 15.07 -12.71
N GLY A 243 1.11 15.99 -11.74
CA GLY A 243 0.89 15.73 -10.32
C GLY A 243 2.13 15.24 -9.56
N SER A 244 3.27 15.00 -10.23
CA SER A 244 4.46 14.46 -9.59
C SER A 244 5.25 15.51 -8.81
N ILE A 245 5.42 15.30 -7.50
CA ILE A 245 6.23 16.19 -6.66
C ILE A 245 7.72 16.07 -7.04
N ARG A 246 8.46 17.17 -7.19
CA ARG A 246 9.90 17.14 -7.54
C ARG A 246 10.82 17.52 -6.40
N SER A 247 10.39 18.41 -5.51
CA SER A 247 11.14 18.83 -4.33
C SER A 247 10.20 19.36 -3.25
N ILE A 248 10.68 19.37 -2.01
CA ILE A 248 9.99 19.99 -0.87
C ILE A 248 10.63 21.37 -0.64
N SER A 249 9.87 22.43 -0.91
CA SER A 249 10.33 23.81 -0.77
C SER A 249 10.36 24.26 0.69
N ASN A 250 9.36 23.84 1.47
CA ASN A 250 9.28 24.09 2.91
C ASN A 250 8.45 23.02 3.61
N VAL A 251 8.72 22.79 4.90
CA VAL A 251 7.91 21.92 5.77
C VAL A 251 7.07 22.79 6.68
N LEU A 252 5.76 22.52 6.70
CA LEU A 252 4.76 23.23 7.49
C LEU A 252 4.47 22.51 8.82
N ASN A 253 4.41 21.18 8.78
CA ASN A 253 4.12 20.34 9.94
C ASN A 253 4.74 18.95 9.79
N VAL A 254 5.07 18.32 10.92
CA VAL A 254 5.67 16.98 11.02
C VAL A 254 4.85 16.16 11.99
N GLU A 255 4.24 15.08 11.51
CA GLU A 255 3.41 14.20 12.35
C GLU A 255 3.76 12.72 12.13
N PRO A 256 3.60 11.85 13.14
CA PRO A 256 3.70 10.41 12.93
C PRO A 256 2.72 9.96 11.83
N ALA A 257 3.21 9.21 10.84
CA ALA A 257 2.34 8.73 9.76
C ALA A 257 1.37 7.64 10.23
N LEU A 258 1.73 6.92 11.30
CA LEU A 258 0.92 5.88 11.92
C LEU A 258 0.44 6.35 13.29
N PRO A 259 -0.75 5.89 13.74
CA PRO A 259 -1.17 6.02 15.13
C PRO A 259 -0.08 5.51 16.08
N ALA A 260 0.12 6.20 17.21
CA ALA A 260 1.20 5.90 18.15
C ALA A 260 1.26 4.41 18.53
N GLU A 261 0.12 3.79 18.80
CA GLU A 261 0.06 2.38 19.18
C GLU A 261 0.48 1.41 18.07
N TRP A 262 0.34 1.80 16.80
CA TRP A 262 0.79 0.99 15.67
C TRP A 262 2.29 1.15 15.48
N ALA A 263 2.79 2.39 15.59
CA ALA A 263 4.22 2.69 15.54
C ALA A 263 4.99 1.97 16.66
N ASP A 264 4.50 2.02 17.90
CA ASP A 264 5.07 1.31 19.04
C ASP A 264 5.12 -0.21 18.80
N ARG A 265 4.08 -0.73 18.15
CA ARG A 265 4.00 -2.16 17.86
C ARG A 265 4.98 -2.58 16.77
N ILE A 266 5.15 -1.78 15.71
CA ILE A 266 6.17 -2.03 14.68
C ILE A 266 7.57 -1.95 15.29
N LYS A 267 7.82 -0.95 16.15
CA LYS A 267 9.08 -0.85 16.88
C LYS A 267 9.36 -2.09 17.73
N TYR A 268 8.37 -2.57 18.49
CA TYR A 268 8.50 -3.83 19.23
C TYR A 268 8.87 -5.00 18.31
N LEU A 269 8.24 -5.13 17.12
CA LEU A 269 8.57 -6.19 16.17
C LEU A 269 10.00 -6.07 15.63
N ALA A 270 10.48 -4.84 15.40
CA ALA A 270 11.83 -4.56 14.93
C ALA A 270 12.91 -4.87 15.99
N ASP A 271 12.57 -4.71 17.27
CA ASP A 271 13.47 -4.99 18.40
C ASP A 271 13.53 -6.50 18.76
N LEU A 272 12.80 -7.38 18.06
CA LEU A 272 12.85 -8.83 18.29
C LEU A 272 14.14 -9.44 17.76
N GLU A 273 14.73 -10.33 18.56
CA GLU A 273 15.89 -11.13 18.16
C GLU A 273 15.49 -12.54 17.68
N ASP A 274 16.37 -13.19 16.92
CA ASP A 274 16.20 -14.60 16.56
C ASP A 274 16.11 -15.47 17.83
N GLY A 275 15.15 -16.39 17.85
CA GLY A 275 14.86 -17.24 19.00
C GLY A 275 13.82 -16.67 19.98
N TRP A 276 13.16 -15.56 19.65
CA TRP A 276 12.16 -14.89 20.49
C TRP A 276 10.98 -15.78 20.93
N LEU A 277 10.71 -16.90 20.24
CA LEU A 277 9.68 -17.86 20.59
C LEU A 277 10.30 -19.15 21.14
N ASP A 278 10.60 -19.16 22.45
CA ASP A 278 11.11 -20.33 23.18
C ASP A 278 12.40 -20.93 22.56
N GLY A 279 13.29 -20.09 22.03
CA GLY A 279 14.51 -20.52 21.33
C GLY A 279 14.27 -20.89 19.85
N SER A 280 13.06 -20.68 19.34
CA SER A 280 12.67 -20.80 17.94
C SER A 280 12.08 -19.48 17.43
N GLY A 281 11.82 -19.36 16.13
CA GLY A 281 11.28 -18.13 15.53
C GLY A 281 12.38 -17.16 15.07
N LEU A 282 12.23 -16.65 13.85
CA LEU A 282 13.15 -15.65 13.31
C LEU A 282 12.63 -14.24 13.62
N ALA A 283 13.56 -13.30 13.82
CA ALA A 283 13.26 -11.88 13.88
C ALA A 283 12.61 -11.43 12.56
N PRO A 284 11.58 -10.57 12.60
CA PRO A 284 11.03 -9.97 11.39
C PRO A 284 12.10 -9.24 10.56
N SER A 285 12.22 -9.51 9.26
CA SER A 285 13.15 -8.74 8.43
C SER A 285 12.70 -7.30 8.23
N SER A 286 13.67 -6.45 7.91
CA SER A 286 13.42 -5.06 7.49
C SER A 286 12.42 -5.01 6.33
N VAL A 287 12.57 -5.88 5.32
CA VAL A 287 11.68 -5.95 4.15
C VAL A 287 10.24 -6.29 4.55
N ALA A 288 10.03 -7.27 5.44
CA ALA A 288 8.70 -7.63 5.92
C ALA A 288 8.08 -6.48 6.72
N LEU A 289 8.85 -5.84 7.59
CA LEU A 289 8.39 -4.71 8.38
C LEU A 289 8.10 -3.47 7.52
N ASP A 290 8.89 -3.20 6.46
CA ASP A 290 8.64 -2.10 5.51
C ASP A 290 7.30 -2.31 4.82
N LYS A 291 7.05 -3.54 4.37
CA LYS A 291 5.77 -3.90 3.76
C LYS A 291 4.60 -3.85 4.74
N THR A 292 4.85 -4.14 6.03
CA THR A 292 3.84 -4.02 7.09
C THR A 292 3.43 -2.57 7.29
N GLU A 293 4.40 -1.66 7.43
CA GLU A 293 4.12 -0.22 7.55
C GLU A 293 3.40 0.33 6.31
N GLU A 294 3.81 -0.09 5.10
CA GLU A 294 3.14 0.28 3.84
C GLU A 294 1.64 -0.09 3.86
N ILE A 295 1.31 -1.31 4.28
CA ILE A 295 -0.09 -1.77 4.38
C ILE A 295 -0.85 -1.01 5.46
N LEU A 296 -0.22 -0.76 6.61
CA LEU A 296 -0.86 0.00 7.71
C LEU A 296 -1.17 1.44 7.29
N LEU A 297 -0.30 2.10 6.53
CA LEU A 297 -0.57 3.44 5.99
C LEU A 297 -1.79 3.42 5.07
N ALA A 298 -1.85 2.47 4.14
CA ALA A 298 -3.03 2.31 3.28
C ALA A 298 -4.31 2.06 4.09
N CYS A 299 -4.20 1.38 5.24
CA CYS A 299 -5.33 1.19 6.15
C CYS A 299 -5.76 2.49 6.85
N VAL A 300 -4.82 3.37 7.22
CA VAL A 300 -5.14 4.70 7.78
C VAL A 300 -5.87 5.54 6.74
N ASP A 301 -5.34 5.61 5.52
CA ASP A 301 -5.89 6.44 4.44
C ASP A 301 -7.33 6.01 4.07
N GLU A 302 -7.60 4.70 4.06
CA GLU A 302 -8.92 4.12 3.76
C GLU A 302 -9.82 3.99 5.01
N ASN A 303 -9.38 4.51 6.16
CA ASN A 303 -10.08 4.44 7.45
C ASN A 303 -10.50 3.00 7.82
N VAL A 304 -9.64 2.04 7.52
CA VAL A 304 -9.81 0.63 7.86
C VAL A 304 -9.66 0.48 9.38
N PRO A 305 -10.51 -0.33 10.03
CA PRO A 305 -10.40 -0.59 11.46
C PRO A 305 -9.00 -1.09 11.86
N ARG A 306 -8.68 -0.97 13.14
CA ARG A 306 -7.36 -1.37 13.64
C ARG A 306 -7.13 -2.89 13.53
N PRO A 307 -6.00 -3.33 12.94
CA PRO A 307 -5.58 -4.72 13.04
C PRO A 307 -4.84 -5.02 14.36
N GLY A 308 -4.88 -6.28 14.76
CA GLY A 308 -3.83 -6.86 15.59
C GLY A 308 -2.56 -7.06 14.75
N ILE A 309 -1.40 -6.71 15.29
CA ILE A 309 -0.10 -6.78 14.60
C ILE A 309 0.80 -7.75 15.38
N TYR A 310 1.25 -8.83 14.75
CA TYR A 310 2.01 -9.90 15.41
C TYR A 310 3.25 -10.31 14.60
N PRO A 311 4.35 -10.71 15.25
CA PRO A 311 5.45 -11.36 14.54
C PRO A 311 5.06 -12.79 14.12
N THR A 312 5.62 -13.27 13.02
CA THR A 312 5.49 -14.68 12.60
C THR A 312 6.77 -15.44 12.88
N GLU A 313 6.66 -16.74 13.17
CA GLU A 313 7.82 -17.61 13.43
C GLU A 313 8.83 -17.66 12.26
N SER A 314 8.39 -17.32 11.05
CA SER A 314 9.21 -17.32 9.84
C SER A 314 10.03 -16.04 9.63
N GLY A 315 9.94 -15.06 10.53
CA GLY A 315 10.63 -13.77 10.37
C GLY A 315 9.83 -12.76 9.54
N GLY A 316 8.50 -12.86 9.60
CA GLY A 316 7.60 -11.88 8.99
C GLY A 316 6.64 -11.28 10.02
N SER A 317 5.51 -10.78 9.56
CA SER A 317 4.45 -10.20 10.39
C SER A 317 3.06 -10.66 9.95
N LEU A 318 2.09 -10.54 10.86
CA LEU A 318 0.69 -10.88 10.64
C LEU A 318 -0.17 -9.69 11.07
N LEU A 319 -1.00 -9.21 10.14
CA LEU A 319 -2.08 -8.26 10.39
C LEU A 319 -3.40 -9.02 10.45
N GLU A 320 -4.15 -8.85 11.52
CA GLU A 320 -5.41 -9.56 11.76
C GLU A 320 -6.53 -8.56 12.04
N TRP A 321 -7.59 -8.60 11.23
CA TRP A 321 -8.85 -7.91 11.51
C TRP A 321 -9.88 -8.93 11.97
N PRO A 322 -10.08 -9.05 13.29
CA PRO A 322 -11.13 -9.88 13.83
C PRO A 322 -12.46 -9.15 13.64
N GLU A 323 -13.15 -9.38 12.51
CA GLU A 323 -14.56 -9.01 12.38
C GLU A 323 -15.49 -10.13 12.87
N VAL A 324 -16.73 -9.75 13.16
CA VAL A 324 -17.78 -10.64 13.66
C VAL A 324 -18.13 -11.72 12.61
N TRP A 325 -18.24 -11.33 11.33
CA TRP A 325 -18.76 -12.18 10.24
C TRP A 325 -17.65 -12.72 9.31
N LYS A 326 -16.41 -12.25 9.47
CA LYS A 326 -15.23 -12.69 8.71
C LYS A 326 -13.97 -12.42 9.51
N GLU A 327 -12.91 -13.19 9.30
CA GLU A 327 -11.56 -12.87 9.75
C GLU A 327 -10.75 -12.54 8.51
N VAL A 328 -10.12 -11.37 8.50
CA VAL A 328 -9.15 -11.03 7.46
C VAL A 328 -7.77 -11.10 8.09
N GLU A 329 -6.94 -12.00 7.57
CA GLU A 329 -5.54 -12.14 7.94
C GLU A 329 -4.68 -11.74 6.73
N LEU A 330 -3.72 -10.85 6.92
CA LEU A 330 -2.64 -10.60 5.97
C LEU A 330 -1.33 -11.02 6.61
N GLU A 331 -0.71 -12.08 6.08
CA GLU A 331 0.61 -12.53 6.52
C GLU A 331 1.67 -11.99 5.56
N ILE A 332 2.55 -11.14 6.07
CA ILE A 332 3.72 -10.64 5.36
C ILE A 332 4.88 -11.58 5.66
N LEU A 333 5.36 -12.26 4.64
CA LEU A 333 6.47 -13.21 4.76
C LEU A 333 7.81 -12.46 4.90
N ASN A 334 8.84 -13.19 5.34
CA ASN A 334 10.17 -12.65 5.57
C ASN A 334 10.83 -12.01 4.32
N ASN A 335 10.39 -12.38 3.12
CA ASN A 335 10.85 -11.78 1.86
C ASN A 335 9.97 -10.60 1.38
N GLY A 336 8.95 -10.20 2.15
CA GLY A 336 7.99 -9.15 1.78
C GLY A 336 6.76 -9.62 1.01
N ASP A 337 6.66 -10.90 0.63
CA ASP A 337 5.47 -11.42 -0.04
C ASP A 337 4.26 -11.39 0.91
N VAL A 338 3.09 -11.03 0.38
CA VAL A 338 1.86 -10.90 1.18
C VAL A 338 0.91 -12.05 0.85
N LEU A 339 0.53 -12.81 1.87
CA LEU A 339 -0.51 -13.85 1.80
C LEU A 339 -1.78 -13.35 2.46
N ALA A 340 -2.82 -13.10 1.66
CA ALA A 340 -4.13 -12.74 2.16
C ALA A 340 -5.00 -13.98 2.41
N ARG A 341 -5.66 -14.03 3.57
CA ARG A 341 -6.68 -15.03 3.91
C ARG A 341 -7.94 -14.32 4.39
N VAL A 342 -9.07 -14.70 3.80
CA VAL A 342 -10.39 -14.32 4.29
C VAL A 342 -11.09 -15.57 4.77
N ILE A 343 -11.37 -15.64 6.06
CA ILE A 343 -12.09 -16.74 6.70
C ILE A 343 -13.51 -16.25 6.93
N SER A 344 -14.47 -16.73 6.14
CA SER A 344 -15.88 -16.42 6.34
C SER A 344 -16.39 -17.06 7.64
N LYS A 345 -17.02 -16.24 8.50
CA LYS A 345 -17.75 -16.68 9.71
C LYS A 345 -19.27 -16.66 9.49
N ILE A 346 -19.73 -16.60 8.22
CA ILE A 346 -21.16 -16.46 7.85
C ILE A 346 -22.05 -17.56 8.45
N ASP A 347 -21.50 -18.74 8.74
CA ASP A 347 -22.23 -19.82 9.40
C ASP A 347 -22.30 -19.68 10.95
N ASP A 348 -21.46 -18.83 11.54
CA ASP A 348 -21.25 -18.71 12.99
C ASP A 348 -21.79 -17.42 13.61
N ALA A 349 -22.06 -16.38 12.82
CA ALA A 349 -22.24 -15.06 13.40
C ALA A 349 -23.70 -14.78 13.83
N ASP A 350 -24.70 -15.41 13.20
CA ASP A 350 -26.10 -15.53 13.70
C ASP A 350 -26.18 -16.40 14.99
N ARG A 351 -25.07 -17.06 15.33
CA ARG A 351 -24.92 -18.09 16.35
C ARG A 351 -24.14 -17.57 17.56
N ARG A 352 -23.11 -16.74 17.34
CA ARG A 352 -22.37 -16.03 18.40
C ARG A 352 -23.20 -14.97 19.12
N GLU A 353 -24.24 -14.44 18.49
CA GLU A 353 -25.27 -13.65 19.19
C GLU A 353 -26.14 -14.51 20.13
N ARG A 354 -26.21 -15.83 19.91
CA ARG A 354 -27.05 -16.77 20.68
C ARG A 354 -26.28 -17.68 21.66
N TYR A 355 -25.00 -17.97 21.40
CA TYR A 355 -24.20 -18.95 22.13
C TYR A 355 -22.73 -18.48 22.24
N GLN A 356 -22.13 -18.61 23.41
CA GLN A 356 -20.67 -18.46 23.57
C GLN A 356 -19.94 -19.67 22.97
N VAL A 357 -18.65 -19.54 22.65
CA VAL A 357 -17.86 -20.64 22.07
C VAL A 357 -17.78 -21.85 23.00
N SER A 358 -17.77 -21.63 24.32
CA SER A 358 -17.93 -22.65 25.36
C SER A 358 -19.24 -23.43 25.24
N ASP A 359 -20.35 -22.76 24.91
CA ASP A 359 -21.68 -23.38 24.79
C ASP A 359 -21.80 -24.32 23.58
N LEU A 360 -20.81 -24.28 22.68
CA LEU A 360 -20.70 -25.16 21.52
C LEU A 360 -19.92 -26.45 21.81
N ALA A 361 -19.23 -26.53 22.96
CA ALA A 361 -18.48 -27.71 23.35
C ALA A 361 -19.40 -28.77 23.95
N LEU A 362 -19.16 -30.04 23.62
CA LEU A 362 -19.76 -31.13 24.38
C LEU A 362 -19.25 -31.09 25.83
N PRO A 363 -20.08 -31.41 26.83
CA PRO A 363 -19.72 -31.23 28.23
C PRO A 363 -18.69 -32.24 28.74
N ASP A 364 -18.66 -33.47 28.20
CA ASP A 364 -17.81 -34.54 28.71
C ASP A 364 -17.57 -35.68 27.70
N TRP A 365 -16.64 -36.55 28.07
CA TRP A 365 -16.29 -37.77 27.34
C TRP A 365 -17.51 -38.68 27.09
N HIS A 366 -18.37 -38.84 28.09
CA HIS A 366 -19.55 -39.70 27.99
C HIS A 366 -20.52 -39.21 26.91
N THR A 367 -20.70 -37.91 26.79
CA THR A 367 -21.55 -37.30 25.77
C THR A 367 -20.95 -37.49 24.38
N LEU A 368 -19.64 -37.32 24.24
CA LEU A 368 -18.93 -37.54 22.97
C LEU A 368 -19.03 -39.01 22.52
N THR A 369 -18.82 -39.98 23.42
CA THR A 369 -18.94 -41.40 23.07
C THR A 369 -20.39 -41.79 22.74
N ARG A 370 -21.36 -41.29 23.51
CA ARG A 370 -22.80 -41.48 23.21
C ARG A 370 -23.19 -40.92 21.85
N LEU A 371 -22.66 -39.76 21.48
CA LEU A 371 -22.85 -39.18 20.15
C LEU A 371 -22.24 -40.08 19.07
N ALA A 372 -20.99 -40.51 19.24
CA ALA A 372 -20.30 -41.38 18.30
C ALA A 372 -21.06 -42.68 18.06
N ASP A 373 -21.52 -43.35 19.13
CA ASP A 373 -22.27 -44.59 19.05
C ASP A 373 -23.64 -44.40 18.39
N ALA A 374 -24.35 -43.31 18.70
CA ALA A 374 -25.63 -42.99 18.09
C ALA A 374 -25.50 -42.70 16.58
N LEU A 375 -24.42 -42.05 16.15
CA LEU A 375 -24.12 -41.79 14.74
C LEU A 375 -23.80 -43.09 13.99
N VAL A 376 -23.05 -44.01 14.62
CA VAL A 376 -22.79 -45.34 14.05
C VAL A 376 -24.10 -46.12 13.88
N ALA A 377 -24.94 -46.19 14.92
CA ALA A 377 -26.22 -46.89 14.88
C ALA A 377 -27.20 -46.34 13.84
N ASN A 378 -27.13 -45.04 13.52
CA ASN A 378 -27.97 -44.42 12.47
C ASN A 378 -27.34 -44.47 11.08
N SER A 379 -26.12 -45.00 10.95
CA SER A 379 -25.42 -45.12 9.67
C SER A 379 -25.71 -46.44 8.97
N SER A 380 -25.64 -46.45 7.64
CA SER A 380 -25.81 -47.68 6.87
C SER A 380 -24.68 -48.68 7.15
N GLY A 381 -25.07 -49.89 7.58
CA GLY A 381 -24.13 -50.97 7.90
C GLY A 381 -23.38 -50.78 9.22
N GLU A 382 -23.82 -49.83 10.06
CA GLU A 382 -23.25 -49.57 11.39
C GLU A 382 -21.72 -49.46 11.38
N TYR A 383 -21.19 -48.79 10.36
CA TYR A 383 -19.75 -48.71 10.15
C TYR A 383 -19.07 -47.92 11.28
N ARG A 384 -18.32 -48.63 12.13
CA ARG A 384 -17.65 -48.08 13.33
C ARG A 384 -16.77 -46.86 13.04
N GLY A 385 -16.15 -46.83 11.85
CA GLY A 385 -15.28 -45.74 11.41
C GLY A 385 -15.95 -44.35 11.43
N TRP A 386 -17.28 -44.24 11.39
CA TRP A 386 -17.95 -42.95 11.58
C TRP A 386 -17.81 -42.42 13.00
N GLY A 387 -17.97 -43.27 14.01
CA GLY A 387 -17.75 -42.91 15.40
C GLY A 387 -16.28 -42.61 15.67
N ASP A 388 -15.38 -43.38 15.06
CA ASP A 388 -13.94 -43.21 15.25
C ASP A 388 -13.45 -41.85 14.72
N VAL A 389 -13.98 -41.39 13.58
CA VAL A 389 -13.72 -40.04 13.05
C VAL A 389 -14.17 -38.96 14.03
N VAL A 390 -15.31 -39.15 14.68
CA VAL A 390 -15.88 -38.17 15.63
C VAL A 390 -15.02 -38.06 16.88
N LEU A 391 -14.65 -39.21 17.47
CA LEU A 391 -13.77 -39.27 18.63
C LEU A 391 -12.41 -38.66 18.33
N PHE A 392 -11.80 -39.07 17.22
CA PHE A 392 -10.49 -38.57 16.82
C PHE A 392 -10.51 -37.06 16.54
N ALA A 393 -11.52 -36.55 15.81
CA ALA A 393 -11.63 -35.13 15.51
C ALA A 393 -11.80 -34.26 16.77
N ALA A 394 -12.61 -34.71 17.74
CA ALA A 394 -12.80 -34.00 18.99
C ALA A 394 -11.51 -33.99 19.85
N CYS A 395 -10.85 -35.13 20.02
CA CYS A 395 -9.68 -35.24 20.90
C CYS A 395 -8.43 -34.57 20.34
N THR A 396 -8.32 -34.47 19.01
CA THR A 396 -7.17 -33.83 18.34
C THR A 396 -7.42 -32.37 18.00
N ALA A 397 -8.66 -31.88 18.20
CA ALA A 397 -9.12 -30.58 17.72
C ALA A 397 -8.84 -30.34 16.23
N ALA A 398 -8.70 -31.37 15.40
CA ALA A 398 -8.33 -31.24 14.00
C ALA A 398 -9.54 -30.91 13.11
N ARG A 399 -9.29 -30.24 11.99
CA ARG A 399 -10.33 -30.04 10.96
C ARG A 399 -10.66 -31.38 10.32
N ILE A 400 -11.92 -31.61 9.93
CA ILE A 400 -12.30 -32.85 9.24
C ILE A 400 -11.48 -33.10 7.96
N GLY A 401 -11.11 -32.05 7.23
CA GLY A 401 -10.21 -32.19 6.08
C GLY A 401 -8.82 -32.72 6.46
N GLU A 402 -8.29 -32.33 7.62
CA GLU A 402 -7.01 -32.82 8.16
C GLU A 402 -7.13 -34.27 8.61
N VAL A 403 -8.21 -34.62 9.34
CA VAL A 403 -8.52 -36.01 9.74
C VAL A 403 -8.65 -36.91 8.51
N SER A 404 -9.39 -36.48 7.49
CA SER A 404 -9.49 -37.19 6.22
C SER A 404 -8.11 -37.40 5.57
N GLY A 405 -7.21 -36.41 5.68
CA GLY A 405 -5.86 -36.45 5.14
C GLY A 405 -4.85 -37.29 5.95
N CYS A 406 -5.22 -37.74 7.15
CA CYS A 406 -4.35 -38.51 8.03
C CYS A 406 -3.97 -39.85 7.41
N ARG A 407 -2.67 -40.15 7.36
CA ARG A 407 -2.14 -41.46 6.95
C ARG A 407 -1.47 -42.16 8.12
N VAL A 408 -1.33 -43.48 8.01
CA VAL A 408 -0.66 -44.31 9.03
C VAL A 408 0.74 -43.76 9.34
N LYS A 409 1.52 -43.37 8.32
CA LYS A 409 2.87 -42.81 8.50
C LYS A 409 2.95 -41.47 9.25
N ASP A 410 1.84 -40.78 9.48
CA ASP A 410 1.84 -39.53 10.23
C ASP A 410 1.71 -39.74 11.74
N ILE A 411 1.38 -40.97 12.16
CA ILE A 411 1.19 -41.35 13.55
C ILE A 411 2.49 -41.95 14.08
N ASP A 412 2.99 -41.38 15.15
CA ASP A 412 4.05 -41.96 15.97
C ASP A 412 3.39 -42.68 17.15
N THR A 413 3.47 -44.01 17.18
CA THR A 413 2.87 -44.83 18.24
C THR A 413 3.79 -45.01 19.46
N ASP A 414 5.04 -44.57 19.39
CA ASP A 414 5.98 -44.59 20.51
C ASP A 414 5.82 -43.32 21.35
N GLU A 415 5.71 -42.16 20.69
CA GLU A 415 5.46 -40.87 21.35
C GLU A 415 3.98 -40.52 21.46
N TRP A 416 3.10 -41.31 20.82
CA TRP A 416 1.66 -41.04 20.71
C TRP A 416 1.36 -39.63 20.20
N THR A 417 1.93 -39.32 19.04
CA THR A 417 1.70 -38.03 18.38
C THR A 417 1.27 -38.21 16.94
N TRP A 418 0.51 -37.23 16.44
CA TRP A 418 0.14 -37.11 15.04
C TRP A 418 0.78 -35.87 14.43
N THR A 419 1.55 -36.07 13.38
CA THR A 419 2.09 -34.95 12.58
C THR A 419 1.08 -34.54 11.51
N VAL A 420 0.36 -33.45 11.72
CA VAL A 420 -0.62 -32.91 10.77
C VAL A 420 0.09 -32.14 9.66
N ARG A 421 0.09 -32.69 8.44
CA ARG A 421 0.85 -32.15 7.28
C ARG A 421 0.03 -31.92 6.02
N ARG A 422 -1.20 -32.42 6.00
CA ARG A 422 -2.06 -32.40 4.81
C ARG A 422 -3.53 -32.33 5.20
N GLN A 423 -4.32 -31.86 4.25
CA GLN A 423 -5.77 -31.87 4.35
C GLN A 423 -6.40 -32.22 2.99
N THR A 424 -7.51 -32.95 3.03
CA THR A 424 -8.35 -33.20 1.87
C THR A 424 -9.31 -32.02 1.69
N THR A 425 -9.28 -31.40 0.51
CA THR A 425 -10.11 -30.23 0.17
C THR A 425 -10.75 -30.40 -1.20
N PRO A 426 -11.90 -29.76 -1.47
CA PRO A 426 -12.43 -29.64 -2.83
C PRO A 426 -11.44 -28.95 -3.76
N SER A 427 -11.32 -29.41 -5.00
CA SER A 427 -10.49 -28.83 -6.05
C SER A 427 -11.10 -29.06 -7.43
N PRO A 428 -10.70 -28.30 -8.47
CA PRO A 428 -11.11 -28.60 -9.85
C PRO A 428 -10.70 -30.03 -10.20
N GLY A 429 -11.69 -30.90 -10.50
CA GLY A 429 -11.47 -32.34 -10.73
C GLY A 429 -11.80 -33.26 -9.54
N GLY A 430 -12.34 -32.72 -8.44
CA GLY A 430 -12.79 -33.50 -7.28
C GLY A 430 -11.99 -33.22 -6.01
N LEU A 431 -11.96 -34.18 -5.09
CA LEU A 431 -11.20 -34.01 -3.85
C LEU A 431 -9.70 -34.14 -4.12
N ALA A 432 -8.91 -33.21 -3.61
CA ALA A 432 -7.45 -33.26 -3.66
C ALA A 432 -6.85 -33.18 -2.26
N ASP A 433 -5.73 -33.89 -2.05
CA ASP A 433 -4.90 -33.65 -0.88
C ASP A 433 -4.02 -32.45 -1.18
N LYS A 434 -4.14 -31.40 -0.39
CA LYS A 434 -3.23 -30.27 -0.43
C LYS A 434 -2.28 -30.39 0.75
N GLY A 435 -0.98 -30.30 0.47
CA GLY A 435 0.01 -30.01 1.50
C GLY A 435 -0.28 -28.63 2.07
N THR A 436 0.08 -28.41 3.33
CA THR A 436 0.00 -27.07 3.95
C THR A 436 1.11 -26.16 3.38
N LYS A 437 1.05 -25.83 2.08
CA LYS A 437 2.02 -24.94 1.45
C LYS A 437 1.86 -23.55 2.09
N GLY A 438 2.85 -23.14 2.90
CA GLY A 438 2.84 -21.90 3.68
C GLY A 438 2.37 -21.99 5.14
N LYS A 439 1.99 -23.17 5.67
CA LYS A 439 1.76 -23.37 7.13
C LYS A 439 2.47 -24.67 7.56
N ARG A 440 3.51 -24.56 8.40
CA ARG A 440 4.38 -25.67 8.81
C ARG A 440 3.56 -26.83 9.40
N ALA A 441 4.03 -28.07 9.20
CA ALA A 441 3.44 -29.24 9.83
C ALA A 441 3.42 -29.06 11.35
N ARG A 442 2.35 -29.50 12.01
CA ARG A 442 2.20 -29.39 13.47
C ARG A 442 2.03 -30.75 14.10
N THR A 443 2.53 -30.90 15.32
CA THR A 443 2.39 -32.11 16.11
C THR A 443 1.21 -31.96 17.06
N VAL A 444 0.33 -32.95 17.07
CA VAL A 444 -0.85 -33.02 17.94
C VAL A 444 -0.73 -34.28 18.80
N PRO A 445 -0.87 -34.19 20.14
CA PRO A 445 -0.82 -35.37 21.00
C PRO A 445 -2.06 -36.26 20.78
N LEU A 446 -1.87 -37.57 20.90
CA LEU A 446 -2.93 -38.58 20.90
C LEU A 446 -3.11 -39.09 22.34
N ILE A 447 -4.20 -38.65 22.96
CA ILE A 447 -4.54 -39.04 24.34
C ILE A 447 -4.81 -40.53 24.44
N GLU A 448 -4.63 -41.11 25.63
CA GLU A 448 -4.77 -42.54 25.91
C GLU A 448 -6.12 -43.11 25.41
N GLU A 449 -7.18 -42.33 25.58
CA GLU A 449 -8.55 -42.70 25.22
C GLU A 449 -8.78 -42.93 23.72
N VAL A 450 -7.91 -42.40 22.84
CA VAL A 450 -7.99 -42.63 21.39
C VAL A 450 -6.91 -43.59 20.86
N GLN A 451 -5.99 -44.05 21.70
CA GLN A 451 -4.86 -44.88 21.26
C GLN A 451 -5.33 -46.24 20.73
N GLU A 452 -6.25 -46.91 21.44
CA GLU A 452 -6.79 -48.20 21.00
C GLU A 452 -7.52 -48.07 19.65
N LEU A 453 -8.34 -47.03 19.51
CA LEU A 453 -9.00 -46.69 18.25
C LEU A 453 -7.96 -46.52 17.13
N VAL A 454 -6.91 -45.76 17.36
CA VAL A 454 -5.86 -45.54 16.34
C VAL A 454 -5.18 -46.85 15.96
N GLN A 455 -4.86 -47.72 16.92
CA GLN A 455 -4.26 -49.02 16.64
C GLN A 455 -5.18 -49.93 15.82
N GLN A 456 -6.47 -49.99 16.15
CA GLN A 456 -7.46 -50.77 15.41
C GLN A 456 -7.56 -50.25 13.97
N ARG A 457 -7.67 -48.93 13.78
CA ARG A 457 -7.71 -48.31 12.44
C ARG A 457 -6.44 -48.57 11.62
N MET A 458 -5.27 -48.58 12.25
CA MET A 458 -4.02 -48.95 11.58
C MET A 458 -4.02 -50.42 11.18
N ALA A 459 -4.56 -51.32 12.02
CA ALA A 459 -4.66 -52.74 11.71
C ALA A 459 -5.64 -53.02 10.56
N ASP A 460 -6.77 -52.31 10.50
CA ASP A 460 -7.78 -52.42 9.41
C ASP A 460 -7.20 -52.18 8.01
N VAL A 461 -6.10 -51.43 7.92
CA VAL A 461 -5.42 -51.09 6.66
C VAL A 461 -4.05 -51.76 6.53
N ASP A 462 -3.86 -52.89 7.23
CA ASP A 462 -2.62 -53.67 7.24
C ASP A 462 -1.37 -52.86 7.62
N ARG A 463 -1.56 -51.76 8.37
CA ARG A 463 -0.53 -50.79 8.73
C ARG A 463 0.23 -50.21 7.53
N ASP A 464 -0.38 -50.17 6.34
CA ASP A 464 0.23 -49.56 5.15
C ASP A 464 0.54 -48.08 5.44
N PRO A 465 1.83 -47.65 5.40
CA PRO A 465 2.23 -46.27 5.69
C PRO A 465 1.51 -45.22 4.82
N GLU A 466 1.12 -45.57 3.59
CA GLU A 466 0.44 -44.66 2.67
C GLU A 466 -1.09 -44.70 2.78
N ALA A 467 -1.64 -45.69 3.47
CA ALA A 467 -3.08 -45.81 3.67
C ALA A 467 -3.60 -44.68 4.57
N ARG A 468 -4.83 -44.27 4.29
CA ARG A 468 -5.56 -43.30 5.14
C ARG A 468 -6.04 -44.01 6.39
N LEU A 469 -5.86 -43.36 7.53
CA LEU A 469 -6.35 -43.87 8.80
C LEU A 469 -7.89 -43.92 8.84
N PHE A 470 -8.52 -42.94 8.17
CA PHE A 470 -9.98 -42.83 8.08
C PHE A 470 -10.46 -42.83 6.62
N VAL A 471 -11.34 -43.78 6.31
CA VAL A 471 -12.01 -43.93 5.01
C VAL A 471 -13.47 -44.30 5.24
N GLY A 472 -14.33 -44.03 4.26
CA GLY A 472 -15.71 -44.52 4.29
C GLY A 472 -15.77 -46.04 4.07
N PRO A 473 -16.93 -46.68 4.25
CA PRO A 473 -17.09 -48.14 4.16
C PRO A 473 -16.74 -48.74 2.78
N ARG A 474 -16.60 -47.89 1.74
CA ARG A 474 -16.17 -48.27 0.38
C ARG A 474 -14.76 -47.77 0.03
N GLY A 475 -13.95 -47.39 1.02
CA GLY A 475 -12.59 -46.85 0.82
C GLY A 475 -12.54 -45.38 0.35
N GLY A 476 -13.68 -44.70 0.23
CA GLY A 476 -13.77 -43.30 -0.17
C GLY A 476 -13.25 -42.34 0.89
N ARG A 477 -12.92 -41.10 0.49
CA ARG A 477 -12.47 -40.06 1.42
C ARG A 477 -13.62 -39.54 2.28
N ILE A 478 -13.32 -39.23 3.53
CA ILE A 478 -14.27 -38.62 4.45
C ILE A 478 -14.36 -37.11 4.18
N THR A 479 -15.57 -36.58 4.07
CA THR A 479 -15.81 -35.13 4.02
C THR A 479 -16.88 -34.75 5.02
N THR A 480 -17.01 -33.46 5.31
CA THR A 480 -18.07 -32.94 6.20
C THR A 480 -19.47 -33.28 5.68
N ALA A 481 -19.68 -33.26 4.36
CA ALA A 481 -20.95 -33.64 3.73
C ALA A 481 -21.20 -35.15 3.85
N VAL A 482 -20.19 -35.96 3.50
CA VAL A 482 -20.29 -37.43 3.58
C VAL A 482 -20.57 -37.89 5.01
N LEU A 483 -19.87 -37.35 6.01
CA LEU A 483 -20.11 -37.67 7.41
C LEU A 483 -21.55 -37.32 7.84
N ARG A 484 -22.05 -36.13 7.44
CA ARG A 484 -23.43 -35.71 7.75
C ARG A 484 -24.45 -36.67 7.17
N ASP A 485 -24.35 -36.90 5.87
CA ASP A 485 -25.36 -37.62 5.11
C ASP A 485 -25.33 -39.11 5.48
N ALA A 486 -24.15 -39.69 5.71
CA ALA A 486 -24.00 -41.10 6.06
C ALA A 486 -24.48 -41.44 7.48
N THR A 487 -24.41 -40.50 8.42
CA THR A 487 -24.77 -40.71 9.84
C THR A 487 -26.11 -40.10 10.23
N ARG A 488 -26.77 -39.39 9.31
CA ARG A 488 -27.94 -38.54 9.59
C ARG A 488 -27.67 -37.61 10.77
N TRP A 489 -26.51 -36.95 10.72
CA TRP A 489 -25.97 -36.17 11.83
C TRP A 489 -27.01 -35.26 12.48
N ASP A 490 -27.73 -34.48 11.67
CA ASP A 490 -28.66 -33.46 12.14
C ASP A 490 -29.84 -34.09 12.94
N ASP A 491 -30.34 -35.27 12.51
CA ASP A 491 -31.38 -36.02 13.23
C ASP A 491 -30.85 -36.56 14.57
N VAL A 492 -29.62 -37.07 14.58
CA VAL A 492 -29.00 -37.68 15.77
C VAL A 492 -28.73 -36.62 16.82
N VAL A 493 -28.11 -35.50 16.44
CA VAL A 493 -27.81 -34.42 17.38
C VAL A 493 -29.10 -33.78 17.89
N GLY A 494 -30.14 -33.67 17.06
CA GLY A 494 -31.46 -33.18 17.51
C GLY A 494 -32.09 -34.08 18.57
N LYS A 495 -32.09 -35.40 18.37
CA LYS A 495 -32.58 -36.35 19.38
C LYS A 495 -31.79 -36.32 20.69
N LEU A 496 -30.50 -35.99 20.62
CA LEU A 496 -29.63 -35.90 21.80
C LEU A 496 -29.69 -34.54 22.50
N GLY A 497 -30.47 -33.58 21.98
CA GLY A 497 -30.59 -32.23 22.54
C GLY A 497 -29.46 -31.28 22.16
N TYR A 498 -28.70 -31.59 21.12
CA TYR A 498 -27.57 -30.81 20.62
C TYR A 498 -27.82 -30.32 19.19
N GLU A 499 -29.02 -29.83 18.89
CA GLU A 499 -29.43 -29.35 17.56
C GLU A 499 -28.46 -28.32 16.95
N HIS A 500 -27.74 -27.59 17.82
CA HIS A 500 -26.71 -26.66 17.39
C HIS A 500 -25.43 -27.35 16.94
N LEU A 501 -25.06 -28.53 17.47
CA LEU A 501 -23.76 -29.17 17.24
C LEU A 501 -23.56 -29.57 15.78
N ARG A 502 -22.65 -28.88 15.10
CA ARG A 502 -22.17 -29.19 13.75
C ARG A 502 -20.90 -30.02 13.82
N ARG A 503 -20.57 -30.72 12.73
CA ARG A 503 -19.34 -31.52 12.61
C ARG A 503 -18.05 -30.74 12.84
N HIS A 504 -18.03 -29.46 12.47
CA HIS A 504 -16.87 -28.58 12.72
C HIS A 504 -16.76 -28.19 14.21
N ASP A 505 -17.84 -28.27 14.98
CA ASP A 505 -17.85 -27.93 16.40
C ASP A 505 -17.16 -28.99 17.27
N LEU A 506 -16.89 -30.18 16.74
CA LEU A 506 -15.99 -31.15 17.38
C LEU A 506 -14.60 -30.55 17.64
N ARG A 507 -14.12 -29.71 16.72
CA ARG A 507 -12.88 -28.96 16.92
C ARG A 507 -13.00 -27.96 18.08
N HIS A 508 -14.14 -27.29 18.19
CA HIS A 508 -14.39 -26.37 19.31
C HIS A 508 -14.44 -27.13 20.63
N THR A 509 -15.10 -28.28 20.66
CA THR A 509 -15.11 -29.19 21.82
C THR A 509 -13.69 -29.53 22.28
N GLY A 510 -12.83 -29.97 21.35
CA GLY A 510 -11.44 -30.28 21.68
C GLY A 510 -10.64 -29.09 22.23
N LEU A 511 -10.77 -27.92 21.61
CA LEU A 511 -10.05 -26.72 22.06
C LEU A 511 -10.55 -26.22 23.42
N THR A 512 -11.86 -26.27 23.67
CA THR A 512 -12.45 -25.95 24.97
C THR A 512 -11.99 -26.95 26.03
N TRP A 513 -12.02 -28.26 25.77
CA TRP A 513 -11.54 -29.27 26.73
C TRP A 513 -10.06 -29.10 27.08
N MET A 514 -9.20 -28.81 26.09
CA MET A 514 -7.79 -28.54 26.36
C MET A 514 -7.62 -27.27 27.19
N ALA A 515 -8.41 -26.22 26.93
CA ALA A 515 -8.39 -24.99 27.72
C ALA A 515 -8.81 -25.26 29.17
N ASP A 516 -9.92 -25.97 29.37
CA ASP A 516 -10.49 -26.31 30.68
C ASP A 516 -9.56 -27.24 31.49
N ALA A 517 -8.85 -28.14 30.80
CA ALA A 517 -7.79 -28.97 31.38
C ALA A 517 -6.54 -28.16 31.79
N GLY A 518 -6.49 -26.87 31.49
CA GLY A 518 -5.41 -25.96 31.85
C GLY A 518 -4.20 -26.05 30.93
N VAL A 519 -4.36 -26.56 29.69
CA VAL A 519 -3.28 -26.55 28.72
C VAL A 519 -2.92 -25.09 28.38
N PRO A 520 -1.65 -24.68 28.46
CA PRO A 520 -1.25 -23.30 28.19
C PRO A 520 -1.67 -22.82 26.80
N VAL A 521 -2.14 -21.57 26.70
CA VAL A 521 -2.69 -20.98 25.47
C VAL A 521 -1.74 -21.05 24.26
N HIS A 522 -0.43 -20.96 24.47
CA HIS A 522 0.56 -21.07 23.39
C HIS A 522 0.68 -22.50 22.86
N HIS A 523 0.50 -23.52 23.71
CA HIS A 523 0.40 -24.92 23.28
C HIS A 523 -0.93 -25.19 22.57
N LEU A 524 -2.05 -24.66 23.09
CA LEU A 524 -3.35 -24.72 22.40
C LEU A 524 -3.26 -24.13 21.00
N ARG A 525 -2.66 -22.95 20.84
CA ARG A 525 -2.48 -22.29 19.54
C ARG A 525 -1.71 -23.18 18.58
N LYS A 526 -0.63 -23.82 19.05
CA LYS A 526 0.21 -24.73 18.27
C LYS A 526 -0.56 -25.98 17.85
N ILE A 527 -1.31 -26.60 18.76
CA ILE A 527 -2.17 -27.78 18.49
C ILE A 527 -3.29 -27.41 17.50
N ALA A 528 -3.92 -26.25 17.69
CA ALA A 528 -4.95 -25.74 16.80
C ALA A 528 -4.38 -25.39 15.40
N GLY A 529 -3.13 -24.96 15.32
CA GLY A 529 -2.55 -24.39 14.11
C GLY A 529 -3.14 -23.01 13.77
N HIS A 530 -3.45 -22.21 14.78
CA HIS A 530 -3.93 -20.84 14.62
C HIS A 530 -2.76 -19.87 14.34
N GLY A 531 -2.94 -18.99 13.35
CA GLY A 531 -1.97 -17.95 13.03
C GLY A 531 -1.85 -16.92 14.16
N SER A 532 -2.98 -16.62 14.79
CA SER A 532 -3.09 -15.68 15.91
C SER A 532 -3.37 -16.35 17.25
N LEU A 533 -2.88 -15.71 18.31
CA LEU A 533 -3.23 -16.07 19.68
C LEU A 533 -4.67 -15.65 20.01
N THR A 534 -5.18 -14.56 19.41
CA THR A 534 -6.52 -14.01 19.65
C THR A 534 -7.62 -15.02 19.32
N THR A 535 -7.50 -15.72 18.19
CA THR A 535 -8.40 -16.81 17.79
C THR A 535 -8.43 -17.95 18.83
N THR A 536 -7.32 -18.14 19.54
CA THR A 536 -7.17 -19.19 20.56
C THR A 536 -7.66 -18.73 21.94
N GLN A 537 -7.60 -17.42 22.22
CA GLN A 537 -8.10 -16.84 23.47
C GLN A 537 -9.62 -16.95 23.62
N GLN A 538 -10.37 -17.12 22.53
CA GLN A 538 -11.83 -17.32 22.56
C GLN A 538 -12.26 -18.61 23.31
N TYR A 539 -11.34 -19.54 23.55
CA TYR A 539 -11.57 -20.77 24.33
C TYR A 539 -11.16 -20.64 25.79
N LEU A 540 -10.54 -19.52 26.18
CA LEU A 540 -10.15 -19.27 27.56
C LEU A 540 -11.28 -18.55 28.28
N HIS A 541 -11.92 -19.24 29.22
CA HIS A 541 -12.91 -18.63 30.11
C HIS A 541 -12.29 -18.49 31.51
N PRO A 542 -12.03 -17.28 32.00
CA PRO A 542 -11.59 -17.08 33.38
C PRO A 542 -12.79 -17.31 34.31
N ASP A 543 -13.02 -18.56 34.66
CA ASP A 543 -13.92 -18.95 35.73
C ASP A 543 -13.17 -19.11 37.07
N ARG A 544 -13.92 -19.31 38.16
CA ARG A 544 -13.33 -19.49 39.50
C ARG A 544 -12.47 -20.77 39.58
N GLN A 545 -12.74 -21.75 38.71
CA GLN A 545 -12.00 -23.01 38.64
C GLN A 545 -10.61 -22.82 38.03
N SER A 546 -10.47 -22.02 36.98
CA SER A 546 -9.19 -21.73 36.32
C SER A 546 -8.21 -20.97 37.22
N VAL A 547 -8.70 -20.08 38.10
CA VAL A 547 -7.88 -19.46 39.17
C VAL A 547 -7.42 -20.49 40.20
N THR A 548 -8.28 -21.44 40.56
CA THR A 548 -7.96 -22.51 41.51
C THR A 548 -6.95 -23.50 40.90
N ASN A 549 -7.16 -23.90 39.65
CA ASN A 549 -6.27 -24.75 38.87
C ASN A 549 -4.87 -24.10 38.70
N ALA A 550 -4.79 -22.78 38.54
CA ALA A 550 -3.52 -22.06 38.52
C ALA A 550 -2.75 -22.19 39.85
N GLY A 551 -3.47 -22.15 40.99
CA GLY A 551 -2.90 -22.43 42.31
C GLY A 551 -2.40 -23.87 42.47
N ASP A 552 -3.12 -24.84 41.91
CA ASP A 552 -2.72 -26.26 41.89
C ASP A 552 -1.51 -26.50 40.99
N LEU A 553 -1.44 -25.85 39.82
CA LEU A 553 -0.28 -25.90 38.93
C LEU A 553 0.97 -25.32 39.61
N LEU A 554 0.86 -24.18 40.30
CA LEU A 554 1.94 -23.63 41.11
C LEU A 554 2.34 -24.60 42.24
N SER A 555 1.37 -25.20 42.93
CA SER A 555 1.62 -26.19 43.99
C SER A 555 2.34 -27.42 43.46
N ARG A 556 1.97 -27.93 42.28
CA ARG A 556 2.67 -29.04 41.60
C ARG A 556 4.08 -28.65 41.19
N HIS A 557 4.28 -27.45 40.64
CA HIS A 557 5.60 -26.94 40.27
C HIS A 557 6.53 -26.85 41.49
N LEU A 558 6.03 -26.34 42.61
CA LEU A 558 6.80 -26.22 43.86
C LEU A 558 7.10 -27.58 44.51
N ARG A 559 6.26 -28.60 44.25
CA ARG A 559 6.43 -29.97 44.77
C ARG A 559 7.23 -30.88 43.83
N ALA A 560 7.42 -30.49 42.57
CA ALA A 560 8.22 -31.25 41.62
C ALA A 560 9.69 -31.27 42.09
N PRO A 561 10.38 -32.42 42.02
CA PRO A 561 11.79 -32.49 42.39
C PRO A 561 12.59 -31.49 41.54
N ARG A 562 13.25 -30.53 42.20
CA ARG A 562 14.10 -29.53 41.56
C ARG A 562 15.09 -30.21 40.61
N ARG A 563 15.13 -29.77 39.35
CA ARG A 563 16.27 -30.06 38.47
C ARG A 563 17.54 -29.56 39.16
N ALA A 564 18.57 -30.41 39.16
CA ALA A 564 19.83 -30.11 39.79
C ALA A 564 20.52 -28.90 39.13
N ASN A 565 20.99 -27.99 39.99
CA ASN A 565 22.08 -27.03 39.81
C ASN A 565 21.84 -25.80 38.90
N LEU A 566 21.29 -24.73 39.48
CA LEU A 566 21.80 -23.39 39.18
C LEU A 566 23.16 -23.25 39.89
N ARG A 567 24.26 -23.25 39.13
CA ARG A 567 25.57 -22.85 39.66
C ARG A 567 25.50 -21.34 39.95
N ALA A 568 25.66 -20.97 41.22
CA ALA A 568 25.94 -19.59 41.58
C ALA A 568 27.28 -19.18 40.95
N VAL A 569 27.26 -18.15 40.12
CA VAL A 569 28.47 -17.48 39.65
C VAL A 569 28.93 -16.60 40.81
N GLN A 570 30.11 -16.90 41.37
CA GLN A 570 30.81 -16.01 42.31
C GLN A 570 31.56 -14.92 41.56
#